data_AF-A0A366B1K7-F1
#
_entry.id   AF-A0A366B1K7-F1
#
_cell.length_a   1.000
_cell.length_b   1.000
_cell.length_c   1.000
_cell.angle_alpha   90.00
_cell.angle_beta   90.00
_cell.angle_gamma   90.00
#
_symmetry.space_group_name_H-M   'P 1'
#
loop_
_entity.id
_entity.type
_entity.pdbx_description
1 polymer ?
#
loop_
_entity_poly.entity_id
_entity_poly.type
_entity_poly.pdbx_seq_one_letter_code
_entity_poly.pdbx_strand_id
1 'polypeptide(L)'
;MFIEQGLKSENKFWKYIVGSLIIIFASFLGQLPLLMALLYETFVNGKPYPNSNEAIMRFFQPNFTLFLIMISFVFIMLGIILVIRYLHHQTVLSVTTSRAKVDWNRIVFSFMMWSAITIVSTLLFYYYSPSDFVINFKPVPFAILALIGIFLIPIQTSSEEYIFRGYLMQGFANLAKNKWFPLLMTSLIFGGMHWFNPEVTKIGPIVLVYYIGTGLFLGIITLMDEGMELALGFHAANNLIGALLITSDWSAFQTHSIFKDISDPSAGLDVILPVVIIYPILLFIFSKKYNWTNWKEKLTGKI
;
A
#
# COMPACT_ATOMS: atom_id res chain seq x y z
N MET A 1 1.71 -18.72 16.35
CA MET A 1 1.08 -18.07 15.18
C MET A 1 1.83 -16.79 14.81
N PHE A 2 1.65 -16.27 13.60
CA PHE A 2 2.28 -15.03 13.12
C PHE A 2 2.05 -13.84 14.07
N ILE A 3 0.79 -13.58 14.42
CA ILE A 3 0.42 -12.45 15.28
C ILE A 3 0.96 -12.57 16.71
N GLU A 4 1.28 -13.79 17.14
CA GLU A 4 1.81 -14.08 18.48
C GLU A 4 3.32 -13.81 18.60
N GLN A 5 4.03 -13.71 17.48
CA GLN A 5 5.48 -13.44 17.48
C GLN A 5 5.82 -12.13 18.22
N GLY A 6 4.92 -11.14 18.17
CA GLY A 6 5.09 -9.85 18.85
C GLY A 6 4.69 -9.82 20.33
N LEU A 7 4.12 -10.90 20.88
CA LEU A 7 3.52 -10.94 22.22
C LEU A 7 4.51 -11.31 23.32
N LYS A 8 5.69 -10.70 23.28
CA LYS A 8 6.68 -10.83 24.35
C LYS A 8 6.23 -10.02 25.58
N SER A 9 6.61 -10.47 26.78
CA SER A 9 6.26 -9.80 28.05
C SER A 9 6.73 -8.34 28.11
N GLU A 10 7.85 -8.04 27.45
CA GLU A 10 8.47 -6.73 27.30
C GLU A 10 7.80 -5.82 26.24
N ASN A 11 6.99 -6.37 25.34
CA ASN A 11 6.33 -5.65 24.25
C ASN A 11 4.96 -5.15 24.68
N LYS A 12 4.94 -4.17 25.59
CA LYS A 12 3.71 -3.49 26.02
C LYS A 12 3.16 -2.60 24.90
N PHE A 13 1.84 -2.43 24.84
CA PHE A 13 1.17 -1.61 23.82
C PHE A 13 1.74 -0.18 23.68
N TRP A 14 2.13 0.49 24.77
CA TRP A 14 2.69 1.84 24.69
C TRP A 14 3.99 1.92 23.85
N LYS A 15 4.79 0.85 23.80
CA LYS A 15 5.97 0.79 22.93
C LYS A 15 5.56 0.87 21.46
N TYR A 16 4.42 0.28 21.10
CA TYR A 16 3.89 0.36 19.74
C TYR A 16 3.56 1.80 19.37
N ILE A 17 2.98 2.58 20.29
CA ILE A 17 2.73 4.01 20.10
C ILE A 17 4.04 4.79 19.93
N VAL A 18 5.03 4.56 20.80
CA VAL A 18 6.34 5.23 20.69
C VAL A 18 7.03 4.91 19.38
N GLY A 19 7.06 3.64 18.95
CA GLY A 19 7.67 3.31 17.67
C GLY A 19 6.88 3.82 16.46
N SER A 20 5.54 3.96 16.55
CA SER A 20 4.76 4.66 15.53
C SER A 20 5.19 6.13 15.40
N LEU A 21 5.46 6.82 16.52
CA LEU A 21 5.99 8.20 16.50
C LEU A 21 7.39 8.25 15.87
N ILE A 22 8.24 7.27 16.13
CA ILE A 22 9.57 7.16 15.49
C ILE A 22 9.43 6.95 13.97
N ILE A 23 8.50 6.09 13.53
CA ILE A 23 8.23 5.85 12.11
C ILE A 23 7.68 7.12 11.43
N ILE A 24 6.78 7.84 12.08
CA ILE A 24 6.26 9.13 11.60
C ILE A 24 7.40 10.16 11.49
N PHE A 25 8.28 10.23 12.48
CA PHE A 25 9.46 11.09 12.43
C PHE A 25 10.39 10.73 11.26
N ALA A 26 10.62 9.44 11.01
CA ALA A 26 11.40 8.98 9.87
C ALA A 26 10.75 9.38 8.53
N SER A 27 9.41 9.37 8.44
CA SER A 27 8.68 9.88 7.28
C SER A 27 8.96 11.37 7.04
N PHE A 28 8.91 12.21 8.09
CA PHE A 28 9.25 13.64 7.98
C PHE A 28 10.68 13.88 7.49
N LEU A 29 11.65 13.11 7.98
CA LEU A 29 13.02 13.17 7.47
C LEU A 29 13.10 12.80 5.99
N GLY A 30 12.36 11.77 5.59
CA GLY A 30 12.27 11.32 4.21
C GLY A 30 11.58 12.31 3.26
N GLN A 31 10.80 13.25 3.78
CA GLN A 31 10.17 14.33 3.01
C GLN A 31 11.06 15.56 2.82
N LEU A 32 12.18 15.67 3.55
CA LEU A 32 13.11 16.79 3.43
C LEU A 32 13.64 17.02 2.00
N PRO A 33 13.96 15.99 1.19
CA PRO A 33 14.35 16.20 -0.20
C PRO A 33 13.29 16.92 -1.03
N LEU A 34 12.01 16.57 -0.87
CA LEU A 34 10.90 17.25 -1.53
C LEU A 34 10.78 18.69 -1.06
N LEU A 35 10.83 18.92 0.25
CA LEU A 35 10.77 20.26 0.83
C LEU A 35 11.91 21.14 0.31
N MET A 36 13.15 20.64 0.33
CA MET A 36 14.31 21.38 -0.18
C MET A 36 14.18 21.72 -1.67
N ALA A 37 13.69 20.77 -2.49
CA ALA A 37 13.46 21.02 -3.91
C ALA A 37 12.40 22.12 -4.13
N LEU A 38 11.29 22.09 -3.37
CA LEU A 38 10.26 23.12 -3.42
C LEU A 38 10.81 24.50 -3.04
N LEU A 39 11.53 24.58 -1.91
CA LEU A 39 12.12 25.83 -1.44
C LEU A 39 13.16 26.38 -2.42
N TYR A 40 13.95 25.51 -3.06
CA TYR A 40 14.90 25.92 -4.11
C TYR A 40 14.18 26.59 -5.29
N GLU A 41 13.16 25.93 -5.85
CA GLU A 41 12.39 26.52 -6.96
C GLU A 41 11.66 27.81 -6.57
N THR A 42 11.20 27.92 -5.32
CA THR A 42 10.53 29.14 -4.84
C THR A 42 11.48 30.29 -4.60
N PHE A 43 12.58 30.07 -3.87
CA PHE A 43 13.47 31.16 -3.47
C PHE A 43 14.55 31.48 -4.50
N VAL A 44 14.96 30.52 -5.33
CA VAL A 44 16.00 30.71 -6.34
C VAL A 44 15.40 31.03 -7.70
N ASN A 45 14.37 30.27 -8.11
CA ASN A 45 13.75 30.43 -9.44
C ASN A 45 12.47 31.28 -9.43
N GLY A 46 12.03 31.78 -8.27
CA GLY A 46 10.89 32.68 -8.12
C GLY A 46 9.52 32.04 -8.37
N LYS A 47 9.41 30.70 -8.36
CA LYS A 47 8.10 30.03 -8.52
C LYS A 47 7.24 30.19 -7.27
N PRO A 48 5.94 30.51 -7.38
CA PRO A 48 5.05 30.55 -6.23
C PRO A 48 5.04 29.22 -5.46
N TYR A 49 5.14 29.26 -4.14
CA TYR A 49 5.09 28.06 -3.30
C TYR A 49 3.71 27.39 -3.41
N PRO A 50 3.61 26.05 -3.57
CA PRO A 50 2.33 25.37 -3.70
C PRO A 50 1.53 25.42 -2.40
N ASN A 51 0.23 25.72 -2.50
CA ASN A 51 -0.66 25.92 -1.35
C ASN A 51 -1.64 24.76 -1.11
N SER A 52 -1.52 23.66 -1.85
CA SER A 52 -2.37 22.47 -1.72
C SER A 52 -1.60 21.20 -2.05
N ASN A 53 -2.10 20.04 -1.58
CA ASN A 53 -1.50 18.74 -1.92
C ASN A 53 -1.52 18.49 -3.44
N GLU A 54 -2.62 18.85 -4.12
CA GLU A 54 -2.71 18.73 -5.59
C GLU A 54 -1.65 19.60 -6.29
N ALA A 55 -1.41 20.81 -5.80
CA ALA A 55 -0.37 21.69 -6.34
C ALA A 55 1.03 21.11 -6.11
N ILE A 56 1.30 20.47 -4.96
CA ILE A 56 2.58 19.79 -4.69
C ILE A 56 2.78 18.63 -5.67
N MET A 57 1.76 17.80 -5.90
CA MET A 57 1.85 16.64 -6.80
C MET A 57 2.13 17.05 -8.26
N ARG A 58 1.73 18.25 -8.67
CA ARG A 58 1.93 18.79 -10.03
C ARG A 58 3.06 19.81 -10.14
N PHE A 59 3.77 20.09 -9.05
CA PHE A 59 4.77 21.14 -9.01
C PHE A 59 5.99 20.84 -9.91
N PHE A 60 6.43 19.58 -9.90
CA PHE A 60 7.51 19.09 -10.75
C PHE A 60 7.01 18.15 -11.85
N GLN A 61 7.91 17.76 -12.76
CA GLN A 61 7.64 16.69 -13.72
C GLN A 61 7.26 15.38 -13.00
N PRO A 62 6.27 14.62 -13.52
CA PRO A 62 5.69 13.45 -12.86
C PRO A 62 6.70 12.47 -12.24
N ASN A 63 7.71 12.06 -13.01
CA ASN A 63 8.72 11.11 -12.51
C ASN A 63 9.57 11.69 -11.38
N PHE A 64 9.88 12.99 -11.43
CA PHE A 64 10.67 13.62 -10.37
C PHE A 64 9.85 13.77 -9.09
N THR A 65 8.58 14.19 -9.20
CA THR A 65 7.65 14.20 -8.07
C THR A 65 7.51 12.80 -7.46
N LEU A 66 7.27 11.78 -8.29
CA LEU A 66 7.13 10.39 -7.83
C LEU A 66 8.40 9.95 -7.09
N PHE A 67 9.58 10.18 -7.64
CA PHE A 67 10.85 9.83 -6.99
C PHE A 67 10.99 10.49 -5.61
N LEU A 68 10.73 11.80 -5.51
CA LEU A 68 10.85 12.56 -4.26
C LEU A 68 9.84 12.13 -3.20
N ILE A 69 8.66 11.63 -3.58
CA ILE A 69 7.70 11.08 -2.64
C ILE A 69 8.10 9.66 -2.24
N MET A 70 8.48 8.83 -3.20
CA MET A 70 8.82 7.43 -2.97
C MET A 70 10.07 7.27 -2.09
N ILE A 71 11.03 8.21 -2.16
CA ILE A 71 12.22 8.16 -1.28
C ILE A 71 11.85 8.26 0.19
N SER A 72 10.74 8.94 0.55
CA SER A 72 10.30 9.03 1.95
C SER A 72 10.00 7.65 2.55
N PHE A 73 9.54 6.70 1.73
CA PHE A 73 9.26 5.33 2.17
C PHE A 73 10.52 4.51 2.45
N VAL A 74 11.67 4.89 1.88
CA VAL A 74 12.97 4.31 2.26
C VAL A 74 13.30 4.68 3.70
N PHE A 75 13.09 5.94 4.08
CA PHE A 75 13.30 6.39 5.46
C PHE A 75 12.30 5.75 6.42
N ILE A 76 11.03 5.61 6.02
CA ILE A 76 10.02 4.86 6.77
C ILE A 76 10.49 3.42 7.00
N MET A 77 10.97 2.73 5.97
CA MET A 77 11.46 1.35 6.07
C MET A 77 12.62 1.24 7.06
N LEU A 78 13.58 2.19 7.01
CA LEU A 78 14.68 2.25 7.97
C LEU A 78 14.14 2.47 9.40
N GLY A 79 13.20 3.39 9.59
CA GLY A 79 12.53 3.62 10.88
C GLY A 79 11.86 2.36 11.43
N ILE A 80 11.14 1.62 10.59
CA ILE A 80 10.52 0.34 10.94
C ILE A 80 11.58 -0.67 11.40
N ILE A 81 12.66 -0.85 10.63
CA ILE A 81 13.74 -1.80 10.97
C ILE A 81 14.38 -1.46 12.31
N LEU A 82 14.64 -0.17 12.56
CA LEU A 82 15.19 0.31 13.83
C LEU A 82 14.24 0.04 15.00
N VAL A 83 12.96 0.35 14.84
CA VAL A 83 11.93 0.11 15.86
C VAL A 83 11.79 -1.38 16.17
N ILE A 84 11.69 -2.24 15.15
CA ILE A 84 11.58 -3.69 15.31
C ILE A 84 12.79 -4.25 16.07
N ARG A 85 14.01 -3.85 15.68
CA ARG A 85 15.26 -4.40 16.22
C ARG A 85 15.57 -3.88 17.62
N TYR A 86 15.44 -2.58 17.84
CA TYR A 86 15.93 -1.92 19.06
C TYR A 86 14.86 -1.64 20.09
N LEU A 87 13.61 -1.35 19.70
CA LEU A 87 12.53 -1.08 20.66
C LEU A 87 11.80 -2.37 21.08
N HIS A 88 11.62 -3.29 20.13
CA HIS A 88 10.84 -4.53 20.33
C HIS A 88 11.69 -5.79 20.44
N HIS A 89 13.00 -5.70 20.20
CA HIS A 89 13.93 -6.84 20.21
C HIS A 89 13.40 -8.03 19.39
N GLN A 90 12.83 -7.70 18.22
CA GLN A 90 12.30 -8.66 17.26
C GLN A 90 13.21 -8.72 16.03
N THR A 91 13.08 -9.81 15.28
CA THR A 91 13.70 -9.91 13.96
C THR A 91 12.71 -9.39 12.92
N VAL A 92 13.21 -8.88 11.79
CA VAL A 92 12.31 -8.55 10.66
C VAL A 92 11.49 -9.77 10.26
N LEU A 93 12.13 -10.95 10.23
CA LEU A 93 11.47 -12.22 9.90
C LEU A 93 10.25 -12.51 10.79
N SER A 94 10.36 -12.32 12.11
CA SER A 94 9.25 -12.57 13.05
C SER A 94 8.09 -11.58 12.89
N VAL A 95 8.32 -10.44 12.25
CA VAL A 95 7.29 -9.46 11.87
C VAL A 95 6.78 -9.69 10.45
N THR A 96 7.51 -10.42 9.60
CA THR A 96 7.07 -10.81 8.25
C THR A 96 6.23 -12.09 8.27
N THR A 97 6.66 -13.13 9.00
CA THR A 97 6.10 -14.47 8.88
C THR A 97 6.41 -15.35 10.09
N SER A 98 5.56 -16.37 10.31
CA SER A 98 5.84 -17.43 11.30
C SER A 98 6.73 -18.55 10.77
N ARG A 99 7.04 -18.54 9.47
CA ARG A 99 7.89 -19.53 8.79
C ARG A 99 9.38 -19.35 9.15
N ALA A 100 10.17 -20.40 8.93
CA ALA A 100 11.63 -20.36 9.13
C ALA A 100 12.36 -19.37 8.21
N LYS A 101 11.76 -19.01 7.07
CA LYS A 101 12.26 -18.01 6.13
C LYS A 101 11.10 -17.44 5.32
N VAL A 102 11.31 -16.27 4.71
CA VAL A 102 10.37 -15.68 3.76
C VAL A 102 10.17 -16.63 2.58
N ASP A 103 8.91 -16.90 2.26
CA ASP A 103 8.52 -17.71 1.11
C ASP A 103 8.25 -16.81 -0.11
N TRP A 104 9.29 -16.58 -0.90
CA TRP A 104 9.23 -15.75 -2.11
C TRP A 104 8.25 -16.26 -3.16
N ASN A 105 7.94 -17.55 -3.18
CA ASN A 105 6.96 -18.09 -4.14
C ASN A 105 5.56 -17.55 -3.87
N ARG A 106 5.22 -17.22 -2.62
CA ARG A 106 3.95 -16.58 -2.26
C ARG A 106 3.89 -15.14 -2.76
N ILE A 107 4.97 -14.39 -2.57
CA ILE A 107 5.08 -13.01 -3.08
C ILE A 107 4.90 -13.00 -4.59
N VAL A 108 5.71 -13.80 -5.31
CA VAL A 108 5.65 -13.87 -6.78
C VAL A 108 4.28 -14.36 -7.26
N PHE A 109 3.70 -15.38 -6.62
CA PHE A 109 2.40 -15.89 -7.03
C PHE A 109 1.29 -14.85 -6.89
N SER A 110 1.22 -14.18 -5.73
CA SER A 110 0.22 -13.15 -5.47
C SER A 110 0.41 -11.96 -6.42
N PHE A 111 1.66 -11.54 -6.62
CA PHE A 111 2.03 -10.48 -7.56
C PHE A 111 1.57 -10.80 -8.99
N MET A 112 1.93 -11.97 -9.52
CA MET A 112 1.60 -12.36 -10.89
C MET A 112 0.10 -12.49 -11.10
N MET A 113 -0.62 -13.05 -10.12
CA MET A 113 -2.07 -13.20 -10.18
C MET A 113 -2.77 -11.85 -10.23
N TRP A 114 -2.43 -10.94 -9.32
CA TRP A 114 -3.05 -9.63 -9.30
C TRP A 114 -2.67 -8.80 -10.52
N SER A 115 -1.40 -8.84 -10.93
CA SER A 115 -0.94 -8.21 -12.18
C SER A 115 -1.75 -8.67 -13.38
N ALA A 116 -2.00 -9.97 -13.52
CA ALA A 116 -2.78 -10.52 -14.62
C ALA A 116 -4.23 -10.03 -14.58
N ILE A 117 -4.86 -10.02 -13.40
CA ILE A 117 -6.23 -9.50 -13.23
C ILE A 117 -6.29 -8.03 -13.61
N THR A 118 -5.39 -7.20 -13.09
CA THR A 118 -5.34 -5.76 -13.37
C THR A 118 -5.12 -5.49 -14.86
N ILE A 119 -4.14 -6.14 -15.49
CA ILE A 119 -3.87 -5.98 -16.93
C ILE A 119 -5.11 -6.35 -17.75
N VAL A 120 -5.70 -7.53 -17.48
CA VAL A 120 -6.87 -8.00 -18.23
C VAL A 120 -8.06 -7.06 -18.01
N SER A 121 -8.34 -6.65 -16.77
CA SER A 121 -9.45 -5.72 -16.49
C SER A 121 -9.26 -4.38 -17.18
N THR A 122 -8.05 -3.79 -17.13
CA THR A 122 -7.76 -2.52 -17.80
C THR A 122 -7.93 -2.63 -19.31
N LEU A 123 -7.46 -3.72 -19.93
CA LEU A 123 -7.66 -3.95 -21.36
C LEU A 123 -9.14 -4.15 -21.71
N LEU A 124 -9.90 -4.88 -20.90
CA LEU A 124 -11.34 -5.06 -21.11
C LEU A 124 -12.08 -3.72 -21.04
N PHE A 125 -11.78 -2.85 -20.07
CA PHE A 125 -12.37 -1.51 -19.99
C PHE A 125 -11.97 -0.64 -21.18
N TYR A 126 -10.70 -0.67 -21.57
CA TYR A 126 -10.20 0.05 -22.75
C TYR A 126 -10.93 -0.35 -24.03
N TYR A 127 -11.17 -1.65 -24.27
CA TYR A 127 -11.88 -2.11 -25.46
C TYR A 127 -13.40 -1.91 -25.38
N TYR A 128 -13.97 -1.88 -24.17
CA TYR A 128 -15.41 -1.65 -23.96
C TYR A 128 -15.79 -0.19 -24.17
N SER A 129 -14.98 0.75 -23.64
CA SER A 129 -15.20 2.20 -23.75
C SER A 129 -13.93 2.91 -24.22
N PRO A 130 -13.49 2.74 -25.48
CA PRO A 130 -12.24 3.30 -25.96
C PRO A 130 -12.19 4.84 -25.96
N SER A 131 -13.36 5.51 -25.96
CA SER A 131 -13.48 6.97 -25.85
C SER A 131 -12.97 7.52 -24.52
N ASP A 132 -12.94 6.68 -23.49
CA ASP A 132 -12.60 7.08 -22.11
C ASP A 132 -11.08 7.10 -21.89
N PHE A 133 -10.32 6.62 -22.87
CA PHE A 133 -8.88 6.44 -22.76
C PHE A 133 -8.12 7.09 -23.91
N VAL A 134 -6.94 7.61 -23.59
CA VAL A 134 -5.94 8.02 -24.59
C VAL A 134 -4.61 7.31 -24.32
N ILE A 135 -3.89 6.99 -25.40
CA ILE A 135 -2.53 6.46 -25.29
C ILE A 135 -1.60 7.58 -24.81
N ASN A 136 -1.01 7.40 -23.64
CA ASN A 136 -0.09 8.35 -22.99
C ASN A 136 1.39 7.90 -23.07
N PHE A 137 1.64 6.73 -23.65
CA PHE A 137 2.94 6.10 -23.68
C PHE A 137 4.01 6.95 -24.39
N LYS A 138 5.03 7.34 -23.63
CA LYS A 138 6.25 8.00 -24.15
C LYS A 138 7.46 7.15 -23.73
N PRO A 139 8.21 6.55 -24.66
CA PRO A 139 9.21 5.52 -24.32
C PRO A 139 10.22 5.94 -23.25
N VAL A 140 10.82 7.13 -23.37
CA VAL A 140 11.85 7.60 -22.42
C VAL A 140 11.25 7.94 -21.04
N PRO A 141 10.20 8.78 -20.93
CA PRO A 141 9.54 9.01 -19.64
C PRO A 141 8.98 7.74 -18.99
N PHE A 142 8.43 6.81 -19.78
CA PHE A 142 7.94 5.53 -19.29
C PHE A 142 9.08 4.64 -18.77
N ALA A 143 10.22 4.57 -19.45
CA ALA A 143 11.37 3.80 -18.97
C ALA A 143 11.90 4.34 -17.62
N ILE A 144 11.91 5.66 -17.44
CA ILE A 144 12.26 6.29 -16.16
C ILE A 144 11.21 5.95 -15.08
N LEU A 145 9.91 6.03 -15.42
CA LEU A 145 8.82 5.62 -14.52
C LEU A 145 8.98 4.15 -14.10
N ALA A 146 9.24 3.25 -15.05
CA ALA A 146 9.45 1.83 -14.79
C ALA A 146 10.64 1.59 -13.87
N LEU A 147 11.76 2.30 -14.08
CA LEU A 147 12.92 2.21 -13.20
C LEU A 147 12.58 2.65 -11.78
N ILE A 148 11.97 3.82 -11.61
CA ILE A 148 11.56 4.34 -10.30
C ILE A 148 10.56 3.37 -9.65
N GLY A 149 9.54 2.95 -10.39
CA GLY A 149 8.48 2.08 -9.93
C GLY A 149 9.00 0.73 -9.45
N ILE A 150 9.80 0.04 -10.26
CA ILE A 150 10.34 -1.30 -9.95
C ILE A 150 11.17 -1.30 -8.66
N PHE A 151 11.92 -0.23 -8.39
CA PHE A 151 12.78 -0.18 -7.21
C PHE A 151 12.10 0.42 -5.98
N LEU A 152 11.31 1.48 -6.13
CA LEU A 152 10.79 2.22 -4.99
C LEU A 152 9.35 1.86 -4.60
N ILE A 153 8.49 1.45 -5.55
CA ILE A 153 7.11 1.05 -5.20
C ILE A 153 7.11 -0.20 -4.31
N PRO A 154 7.90 -1.26 -4.57
CA PRO A 154 7.97 -2.38 -3.65
C PRO A 154 8.45 -2.00 -2.25
N ILE A 155 9.32 -0.99 -2.11
CA ILE A 155 9.73 -0.46 -0.80
C ILE A 155 8.55 0.26 -0.13
N GLN A 156 7.84 1.12 -0.88
CA GLN A 156 6.64 1.82 -0.41
C GLN A 156 5.57 0.85 0.09
N THR A 157 5.15 -0.10 -0.74
CA THR A 157 4.11 -1.07 -0.38
C THR A 157 4.57 -1.97 0.76
N SER A 158 5.85 -2.37 0.78
CA SER A 158 6.40 -3.13 1.91
C SER A 158 6.36 -2.33 3.21
N SER A 159 6.77 -1.06 3.20
CA SER A 159 6.71 -0.21 4.40
C SER A 159 5.30 -0.15 4.97
N GLU A 160 4.30 -0.01 4.11
CA GLU A 160 2.90 -0.03 4.55
C GLU A 160 2.49 -1.39 5.11
N GLU A 161 2.80 -2.50 4.44
CA GLU A 161 2.48 -3.84 4.98
C GLU A 161 3.21 -4.12 6.31
N TYR A 162 4.46 -3.71 6.45
CA TYR A 162 5.17 -3.84 7.73
C TYR A 162 4.55 -2.97 8.83
N ILE A 163 4.06 -1.77 8.52
CA ILE A 163 3.34 -0.92 9.48
C ILE A 163 2.03 -1.59 9.88
N PHE A 164 1.19 -1.96 8.90
CA PHE A 164 -0.18 -2.36 9.17
C PHE A 164 -0.31 -3.83 9.56
N ARG A 165 0.30 -4.75 8.81
CA ARG A 165 0.14 -6.21 8.96
C ARG A 165 1.19 -6.81 9.88
N GLY A 166 2.34 -6.16 9.99
CA GLY A 166 3.37 -6.51 10.96
C GLY A 166 3.16 -5.79 12.30
N TYR A 167 3.61 -4.54 12.35
CA TYR A 167 3.83 -3.78 13.57
C TYR A 167 2.53 -3.44 14.32
N LEU A 168 1.60 -2.73 13.70
CA LEU A 168 0.33 -2.33 14.33
C LEU A 168 -0.59 -3.52 14.60
N MET A 169 -0.61 -4.53 13.71
CA MET A 169 -1.39 -5.75 13.94
C MET A 169 -0.91 -6.48 15.20
N GLN A 170 0.40 -6.65 15.39
CA GLN A 170 0.96 -7.20 16.63
C GLN A 170 0.67 -6.29 17.84
N GLY A 171 0.75 -4.97 17.67
CA GLY A 171 0.44 -3.99 18.73
C GLY A 171 -0.99 -4.07 19.22
N PHE A 172 -1.97 -4.04 18.31
CA PHE A 172 -3.37 -4.17 18.67
C PHE A 172 -3.70 -5.56 19.21
N ALA A 173 -3.01 -6.61 18.77
CA ALA A 173 -3.16 -7.94 19.34
C ALA A 173 -2.68 -7.97 20.78
N ASN A 174 -1.58 -7.27 21.08
CA ASN A 174 -1.08 -7.11 22.43
C ASN A 174 -2.09 -6.41 23.34
N LEU A 175 -2.82 -5.41 22.82
CA LEU A 175 -3.84 -4.66 23.55
C LEU A 175 -5.12 -5.49 23.78
N ALA A 176 -5.71 -6.03 22.71
CA ALA A 176 -7.07 -6.59 22.75
C ALA A 176 -7.13 -8.09 23.05
N LYS A 177 -5.99 -8.80 22.99
CA LYS A 177 -5.88 -10.25 23.22
C LYS A 177 -6.86 -11.09 22.38
N ASN A 178 -7.12 -10.63 21.16
CA ASN A 178 -7.94 -11.31 20.16
C ASN A 178 -7.47 -10.93 18.75
N LYS A 179 -7.96 -11.64 17.72
CA LYS A 179 -7.51 -11.48 16.33
C LYS A 179 -8.41 -10.57 15.48
N TRP A 180 -9.68 -10.39 15.86
CA TRP A 180 -10.62 -9.58 15.07
C TRP A 180 -10.35 -8.08 15.22
N PHE A 181 -9.96 -7.63 16.43
CA PHE A 181 -9.71 -6.21 16.69
C PHE A 181 -8.50 -5.68 15.93
N PRO A 182 -7.33 -6.35 15.91
CA PRO A 182 -6.20 -5.94 15.08
C PRO A 182 -6.54 -5.93 13.59
N LEU A 183 -7.26 -6.94 13.11
CA LEU A 183 -7.69 -7.04 11.72
C LEU A 183 -8.52 -5.83 11.31
N LEU A 184 -9.57 -5.52 12.08
CA LEU A 184 -10.47 -4.40 11.77
C LEU A 184 -9.77 -3.06 11.92
N MET A 185 -9.05 -2.86 13.03
CA MET A 185 -8.42 -1.57 13.34
C MET A 185 -7.34 -1.18 12.32
N THR A 186 -6.47 -2.13 11.93
CA THR A 186 -5.44 -1.86 10.91
C THR A 186 -6.06 -1.57 9.54
N SER A 187 -7.17 -2.23 9.20
CA SER A 187 -7.88 -2.00 7.94
C SER A 187 -8.55 -0.63 7.88
N LEU A 188 -9.15 -0.20 8.98
CA LEU A 188 -9.77 1.14 9.09
C LEU A 188 -8.71 2.25 9.04
N ILE A 189 -7.59 2.10 9.75
CA ILE A 189 -6.52 3.11 9.73
C ILE A 189 -5.87 3.16 8.34
N PHE A 190 -5.61 2.01 7.72
CA PHE A 190 -5.08 1.94 6.35
C PHE A 190 -5.98 2.67 5.36
N GLY A 191 -7.28 2.38 5.36
CA GLY A 191 -8.23 3.07 4.48
C GLY A 191 -8.37 4.56 4.81
N GLY A 192 -8.41 4.91 6.10
CA GLY A 192 -8.52 6.28 6.57
C GLY A 192 -7.34 7.17 6.20
N MET A 193 -6.13 6.61 6.07
CA MET A 193 -4.96 7.36 5.58
C MET A 193 -5.15 7.94 4.17
N HIS A 194 -6.06 7.36 3.38
CA HIS A 194 -6.34 7.79 2.01
C HIS A 194 -7.45 8.85 1.93
N TRP A 195 -7.96 9.34 3.06
CA TRP A 195 -9.05 10.33 3.09
C TRP A 195 -8.73 11.61 2.30
N PHE A 196 -7.47 12.05 2.32
CA PHE A 196 -7.02 13.27 1.66
C PHE A 196 -6.56 13.05 0.21
N ASN A 197 -6.81 11.87 -0.35
CA ASN A 197 -6.51 11.59 -1.74
C ASN A 197 -7.44 12.38 -2.68
N PRO A 198 -6.95 12.87 -3.84
CA PRO A 198 -7.76 13.59 -4.82
C PRO A 198 -8.99 12.79 -5.28
N GLU A 199 -8.87 11.47 -5.39
CA GLU A 199 -9.93 10.55 -5.77
C GLU A 199 -11.14 10.67 -4.82
N VAL A 200 -10.92 10.77 -3.50
CA VAL A 200 -12.00 10.94 -2.52
C VAL A 200 -12.71 12.28 -2.69
N THR A 201 -11.95 13.33 -3.04
CA THR A 201 -12.52 14.66 -3.27
C THR A 201 -13.34 14.70 -4.58
N LYS A 202 -12.92 13.95 -5.60
CA LYS A 202 -13.53 13.97 -6.94
C LYS A 202 -14.69 12.98 -7.10
N ILE A 203 -14.55 11.77 -6.57
CA ILE A 203 -15.52 10.67 -6.70
C ILE A 203 -16.41 10.57 -5.45
N GLY A 204 -15.93 11.04 -4.30
CA GLY A 204 -16.64 11.04 -3.03
C GLY A 204 -16.16 9.96 -2.04
N PRO A 205 -16.69 9.98 -0.79
CA PRO A 205 -16.26 9.07 0.28
C PRO A 205 -16.46 7.58 0.00
N ILE A 206 -17.26 7.23 -1.01
CA ILE A 206 -17.51 5.84 -1.41
C ILE A 206 -16.22 5.10 -1.80
N VAL A 207 -15.19 5.80 -2.29
CA VAL A 207 -13.86 5.23 -2.61
C VAL A 207 -13.20 4.59 -1.37
N LEU A 208 -13.55 5.04 -0.15
CA LEU A 208 -13.05 4.44 1.08
C LEU A 208 -13.51 3.01 1.28
N VAL A 209 -14.62 2.59 0.66
CA VAL A 209 -15.03 1.17 0.63
C VAL A 209 -13.94 0.33 -0.03
N TYR A 210 -13.36 0.82 -1.14
CA TYR A 210 -12.25 0.15 -1.81
C TYR A 210 -10.98 0.16 -0.94
N TYR A 211 -10.60 1.30 -0.35
CA TYR A 211 -9.39 1.37 0.47
C TYR A 211 -9.47 0.53 1.76
N ILE A 212 -10.58 0.63 2.50
CA ILE A 212 -10.82 -0.18 3.71
C ILE A 212 -10.99 -1.66 3.33
N GLY A 213 -11.72 -1.95 2.25
CA GLY A 213 -11.93 -3.31 1.76
C GLY A 213 -10.63 -4.00 1.34
N THR A 214 -9.76 -3.27 0.64
CA THR A 214 -8.39 -3.73 0.32
C THR A 214 -7.61 -3.93 1.60
N GLY A 215 -7.71 -3.01 2.55
CA GLY A 215 -7.07 -3.13 3.84
C GLY A 215 -7.48 -4.41 4.59
N LEU A 216 -8.78 -4.70 4.58
CA LEU A 216 -9.37 -5.89 5.20
C LEU A 216 -8.92 -7.17 4.49
N PHE A 217 -8.95 -7.20 3.15
CA PHE A 217 -8.48 -8.32 2.36
C PHE A 217 -7.02 -8.67 2.67
N LEU A 218 -6.12 -7.67 2.66
CA LEU A 218 -4.71 -7.84 2.97
C LEU A 218 -4.49 -8.32 4.42
N GLY A 219 -5.29 -7.82 5.36
CA GLY A 219 -5.29 -8.31 6.75
C GLY A 219 -5.73 -9.77 6.87
N ILE A 220 -6.80 -10.17 6.17
CA ILE A 220 -7.32 -11.55 6.18
C ILE A 220 -6.26 -12.51 5.63
N ILE A 221 -5.67 -12.22 4.46
CA ILE A 221 -4.67 -13.12 3.87
C ILE A 221 -3.42 -13.21 4.75
N THR A 222 -3.04 -12.14 5.45
CA THR A 222 -1.90 -12.17 6.38
C THR A 222 -2.17 -13.13 7.56
N LEU A 223 -3.34 -13.02 8.19
CA LEU A 223 -3.71 -13.89 9.32
C LEU A 223 -3.92 -15.33 8.88
N MET A 224 -4.64 -15.55 7.79
CA MET A 224 -4.91 -16.89 7.28
C MET A 224 -3.63 -17.60 6.83
N ASP A 225 -2.71 -16.86 6.22
CA ASP A 225 -1.44 -17.39 5.73
C ASP A 225 -0.32 -17.46 6.76
N GLU A 226 -0.54 -16.92 7.97
CA GLU A 226 0.49 -16.85 9.02
C GLU A 226 1.77 -16.12 8.56
N GLY A 227 1.59 -15.07 7.76
CA GLY A 227 2.65 -14.17 7.27
C GLY A 227 2.16 -13.26 6.15
N MET A 228 2.86 -12.16 5.92
CA MET A 228 2.44 -11.10 4.99
C MET A 228 2.87 -11.31 3.53
N GLU A 229 3.51 -12.43 3.18
CA GLU A 229 4.09 -12.64 1.84
C GLU A 229 3.08 -12.47 0.70
N LEU A 230 1.85 -12.98 0.87
CA LEU A 230 0.79 -12.76 -0.14
C LEU A 230 0.35 -11.30 -0.22
N ALA A 231 0.31 -10.59 0.91
CA ALA A 231 -0.03 -9.18 0.97
C ALA A 231 1.04 -8.31 0.31
N LEU A 232 2.33 -8.60 0.56
CA LEU A 232 3.45 -7.93 -0.11
C LEU A 232 3.38 -8.07 -1.63
N GLY A 233 3.15 -9.27 -2.13
CA GLY A 233 3.04 -9.53 -3.57
C GLY A 233 1.84 -8.83 -4.20
N PHE A 234 0.67 -8.93 -3.57
CA PHE A 234 -0.55 -8.29 -4.05
C PHE A 234 -0.40 -6.76 -4.10
N HIS A 235 0.04 -6.15 -2.99
CA HIS A 235 0.12 -4.70 -2.87
C HIS A 235 1.17 -4.13 -3.82
N ALA A 236 2.34 -4.78 -3.93
CA ALA A 236 3.35 -4.39 -4.92
C ALA A 236 2.80 -4.45 -6.35
N ALA A 237 2.05 -5.50 -6.72
CA ALA A 237 1.41 -5.59 -8.03
C ALA A 237 0.38 -4.47 -8.23
N ASN A 238 -0.47 -4.21 -7.23
CA ASN A 238 -1.52 -3.21 -7.32
C ASN A 238 -0.96 -1.83 -7.66
N ASN A 239 0.09 -1.42 -6.94
CA ASN A 239 0.65 -0.09 -7.09
C ASN A 239 1.60 -0.01 -8.29
N LEU A 240 2.45 -1.01 -8.52
CA LEU A 240 3.40 -0.99 -9.63
C LEU A 240 2.69 -1.11 -10.97
N ILE A 241 1.82 -2.10 -11.12
CA ILE A 241 1.09 -2.31 -12.38
C ILE A 241 0.09 -1.19 -12.59
N GLY A 242 -0.60 -0.72 -11.55
CA GLY A 242 -1.45 0.46 -11.61
C GLY A 242 -0.69 1.67 -12.16
N ALA A 243 0.43 2.03 -11.53
CA ALA A 243 1.24 3.19 -11.93
C ALA A 243 1.80 3.10 -13.36
N LEU A 244 2.08 1.89 -13.87
CA LEU A 244 2.60 1.67 -15.23
C LEU A 244 1.49 1.64 -16.28
N LEU A 245 0.32 1.08 -15.96
CA LEU A 245 -0.74 0.89 -16.94
C LEU A 245 -1.60 2.11 -17.14
N ILE A 246 -2.02 2.79 -16.06
CA ILE A 246 -3.09 3.78 -16.11
C ILE A 246 -2.82 4.97 -15.19
N THR A 247 -3.20 6.16 -15.64
CA THR A 247 -3.18 7.42 -14.86
C THR A 247 -4.44 8.21 -15.18
N SER A 248 -4.81 9.17 -14.33
CA SER A 248 -5.82 10.19 -14.65
C SER A 248 -5.40 11.56 -14.15
N ASP A 249 -6.09 12.63 -14.54
CA ASP A 249 -5.79 13.97 -14.00
C ASP A 249 -6.26 14.12 -12.54
N TRP A 250 -7.15 13.24 -12.10
CA TRP A 250 -7.73 13.23 -10.77
C TRP A 250 -7.15 12.16 -9.85
N SER A 251 -6.13 11.40 -10.29
CA SER A 251 -5.42 10.45 -9.44
C SER A 251 -4.37 11.13 -8.56
N ALA A 252 -4.09 10.54 -7.39
CA ALA A 252 -3.04 11.01 -6.48
C ALA A 252 -1.67 11.03 -7.16
N PHE A 253 -1.30 9.92 -7.81
CA PHE A 253 -0.11 9.83 -8.65
C PHE A 253 -0.50 10.02 -10.10
N GLN A 254 0.05 11.07 -10.71
CA GLN A 254 0.03 11.23 -12.16
C GLN A 254 1.35 10.67 -12.71
N THR A 255 1.28 9.75 -13.66
CA THR A 255 2.48 9.05 -14.17
C THR A 255 2.54 9.08 -15.69
N HIS A 256 3.71 8.75 -16.25
CA HIS A 256 3.87 8.48 -17.68
C HIS A 256 3.42 7.05 -18.04
N SER A 257 2.28 6.61 -17.52
CA SER A 257 1.66 5.31 -17.79
C SER A 257 1.32 5.10 -19.27
N ILE A 258 1.01 3.86 -19.64
CA ILE A 258 0.61 3.49 -21.01
C ILE A 258 -0.69 4.20 -21.41
N PHE A 259 -1.72 4.12 -20.57
CA PHE A 259 -3.02 4.73 -20.79
C PHE A 259 -3.23 5.91 -19.85
N LYS A 260 -3.97 6.91 -20.34
CA LYS A 260 -4.55 7.96 -19.51
C LYS A 260 -6.07 7.88 -19.63
N ASP A 261 -6.74 7.75 -18.49
CA ASP A 261 -8.18 7.84 -18.36
C ASP A 261 -8.58 9.33 -18.37
N ILE A 262 -9.48 9.67 -19.30
CA ILE A 262 -10.02 11.01 -19.51
C ILE A 262 -11.52 11.08 -19.25
N SER A 263 -12.12 10.01 -18.73
CA SER A 263 -13.52 9.98 -18.34
C SER A 263 -13.81 10.89 -17.14
N ASP A 264 -15.08 11.24 -16.98
CA ASP A 264 -15.55 11.96 -15.81
C ASP A 264 -15.40 11.07 -14.57
N PRO A 265 -14.79 11.57 -13.47
CA PRO A 265 -14.64 10.80 -12.24
C PRO A 265 -16.01 10.37 -11.72
N SER A 266 -16.23 9.06 -11.65
CA SER A 266 -17.48 8.50 -11.14
C SER A 266 -17.22 7.28 -10.27
N ALA A 267 -18.09 7.08 -9.28
CA ALA A 267 -18.06 5.89 -8.44
C ALA A 267 -18.78 4.76 -9.18
N GLY A 268 -18.04 4.01 -9.98
CA GLY A 268 -18.58 2.92 -10.76
C GLY A 268 -18.52 1.57 -10.04
N LEU A 269 -18.76 0.52 -10.82
CA LEU A 269 -18.54 -0.86 -10.39
C LEU A 269 -17.08 -1.14 -10.03
N ASP A 270 -16.14 -0.35 -10.54
CA ASP A 270 -14.70 -0.43 -10.28
C ASP A 270 -14.33 -0.23 -8.79
N VAL A 271 -15.11 0.54 -8.02
CA VAL A 271 -14.89 0.70 -6.56
C VAL A 271 -15.44 -0.49 -5.76
N ILE A 272 -16.61 -1.00 -6.15
CA ILE A 272 -17.36 -1.99 -5.36
C ILE A 272 -16.98 -3.42 -5.74
N LEU A 273 -16.88 -3.72 -7.04
CA LEU A 273 -16.66 -5.06 -7.60
C LEU A 273 -15.40 -5.75 -7.06
N PRO A 274 -14.25 -5.06 -6.90
CA PRO A 274 -13.08 -5.69 -6.30
C PRO A 274 -13.37 -6.24 -4.91
N VAL A 275 -14.06 -5.46 -4.07
CA VAL A 275 -14.32 -5.81 -2.67
C VAL A 275 -15.36 -6.93 -2.55
N VAL A 276 -16.44 -6.89 -3.32
CA VAL A 276 -17.56 -7.84 -3.16
C VAL A 276 -17.43 -9.14 -3.97
N ILE A 277 -16.63 -9.13 -5.05
CA ILE A 277 -16.51 -10.29 -5.95
C ILE A 277 -15.05 -10.74 -6.07
N ILE A 278 -14.13 -9.85 -6.48
CA ILE A 278 -12.78 -10.28 -6.82
C ILE A 278 -11.99 -10.73 -5.57
N TYR A 279 -12.02 -9.98 -4.48
CA TYR A 279 -11.32 -10.33 -3.24
C TYR A 279 -11.84 -11.63 -2.62
N PRO A 280 -13.16 -11.88 -2.52
CA PRO A 280 -13.67 -13.19 -2.13
C PRO A 280 -13.19 -14.35 -3.03
N ILE A 281 -13.12 -14.15 -4.34
CA ILE A 281 -12.58 -15.16 -5.27
C ILE A 281 -11.09 -15.41 -4.98
N LEU A 282 -10.30 -14.35 -4.78
CA LEU A 282 -8.88 -14.48 -4.42
C LEU A 282 -8.69 -15.18 -3.08
N LEU A 283 -9.51 -14.85 -2.07
CA LEU A 283 -9.52 -15.56 -0.78
C LEU A 283 -9.78 -17.05 -0.98
N PHE A 284 -10.74 -17.42 -1.83
CA PHE A 284 -11.01 -18.81 -2.15
C PHE A 284 -9.81 -19.50 -2.84
N ILE A 285 -9.20 -18.84 -3.84
CA ILE A 285 -8.04 -19.37 -4.56
C ILE A 285 -6.86 -19.60 -3.60
N PHE A 286 -6.53 -18.61 -2.76
CA PHE A 286 -5.44 -18.73 -1.78
C PHE A 286 -5.75 -19.80 -0.72
N SER A 287 -6.99 -19.86 -0.25
CA SER A 287 -7.46 -20.89 0.67
C SER A 287 -7.22 -22.30 0.13
N LYS A 288 -7.59 -22.54 -1.14
CA LYS A 288 -7.39 -23.84 -1.78
C LYS A 288 -5.93 -24.13 -2.07
N LYS A 289 -5.17 -23.15 -2.58
CA LYS A 289 -3.76 -23.36 -2.92
C LYS A 289 -2.89 -23.64 -1.70
N TYR A 290 -3.13 -22.93 -0.60
CA TYR A 290 -2.31 -23.00 0.60
C TYR A 290 -2.98 -23.78 1.75
N ASN A 291 -4.07 -24.47 1.44
CA ASN A 291 -4.81 -25.35 2.36
C ASN A 291 -5.19 -24.65 3.68
N TRP A 292 -5.72 -23.43 3.58
CA TRP A 292 -6.12 -22.69 4.77
C TRP A 292 -7.33 -23.32 5.46
N THR A 293 -7.18 -23.57 6.75
CA THR A 293 -8.21 -24.13 7.63
C THR A 293 -8.41 -23.23 8.84
N ASN A 294 -9.41 -23.54 9.68
CA ASN A 294 -9.65 -22.89 10.97
C ASN A 294 -9.89 -21.37 10.90
N TRP A 295 -10.62 -20.92 9.88
CA TRP A 295 -10.94 -19.50 9.63
C TRP A 295 -11.46 -18.74 10.87
N LYS A 296 -12.42 -19.34 11.59
CA LYS A 296 -12.99 -18.73 12.79
C LYS A 296 -11.90 -18.46 13.84
N GLU A 297 -11.03 -19.44 14.08
CA GLU A 297 -9.96 -19.33 15.06
C GLU A 297 -8.88 -18.34 14.61
N LYS A 298 -8.52 -18.30 13.32
CA LYS A 298 -7.51 -17.38 12.81
C LYS A 298 -7.96 -15.93 12.69
N LEU A 299 -9.24 -15.67 12.47
CA LEU A 299 -9.75 -14.31 12.29
C LEU A 299 -10.43 -13.73 13.54
N THR A 300 -11.06 -14.57 14.36
CA THR A 300 -11.85 -14.12 15.52
C THR A 300 -11.45 -14.79 16.84
N GLY A 301 -10.51 -15.74 16.79
CA GLY A 301 -10.02 -16.43 17.97
C GLY A 301 -9.33 -15.52 18.97
N LYS A 302 -9.20 -16.04 20.19
CA LYS A 302 -8.43 -15.41 21.26
C LYS A 302 -6.93 -15.60 21.01
N ILE A 303 -6.16 -14.84 21.77
CA ILE A 303 -4.70 -14.85 21.80
C ILE A 303 -4.27 -15.14 23.23
#